data_AF-H5V5E6-F1
#
_entry.id   AF-H5V5E6-F1
#
_cell.length_a   1.000
_cell.length_b   1.000
_cell.length_c   1.000
_cell.angle_alpha   90.00
_cell.angle_beta   90.00
_cell.angle_gamma   90.00
#
_symmetry.space_group_name_H-M   'P 1'
#
loop_
_entity.id
_entity.type
_entity.pdbx_description
1 polymer ?
#
loop_
_entity_poly.entity_id
_entity_poly.type
_entity_poly.pdbx_seq_one_letter_code
_entity_poly.pdbx_strand_id
1 'polypeptide(L)'
;MITGKEETLISGSRCYSVIGRDEVLRKFMDDLNACCELKNSDMRVIGGIDSSGRMKIVLAGQFVENVSFDDFKNKFVKPYTRKQRK
;
A
#
# COMPACT_ATOMS: atom_id res chain seq x y z
N MET A 1 -11.14 1.93 6.71
CA MET A 1 -10.89 2.43 5.35
C MET A 1 -9.51 3.07 5.31
N ILE A 2 -8.82 2.96 4.18
CA ILE A 2 -7.55 3.63 3.92
C ILE A 2 -7.74 4.76 2.90
N THR A 3 -6.91 5.78 2.98
CA THR A 3 -6.71 6.80 1.96
C THR A 3 -5.37 6.52 1.29
N GLY A 4 -5.37 6.35 -0.02
CA GLY A 4 -4.17 6.09 -0.80
C GLY A 4 -3.78 7.28 -1.67
N LYS A 5 -2.48 7.55 -1.79
CA LYS A 5 -1.95 8.57 -2.68
C LYS A 5 -0.64 8.08 -3.31
N GLU A 6 -0.54 8.26 -4.62
CA GLU A 6 0.72 8.08 -5.34
C GLU A 6 1.69 9.21 -4.98
N GLU A 7 2.92 8.84 -4.63
CA GLU A 7 3.98 9.75 -4.24
C GLU A 7 5.27 9.41 -5.01
N THR A 8 6.26 10.27 -4.89
CA THR A 8 7.59 10.06 -5.44
C THR A 8 8.60 10.16 -4.30
N LEU A 9 9.43 9.15 -4.14
CA LEU A 9 10.52 9.17 -3.17
C LEU A 9 11.56 10.20 -3.59
N ILE A 10 12.42 10.61 -2.65
CA ILE A 10 13.56 11.51 -2.94
C ILE A 10 14.47 10.93 -4.02
N SER A 11 14.53 9.60 -4.16
CA SER A 11 15.26 8.90 -5.23
C SER A 11 14.64 9.04 -6.63
N GLY A 12 13.48 9.71 -6.78
CA GLY A 12 12.72 9.79 -8.03
C GLY A 12 11.84 8.56 -8.30
N SER A 13 11.89 7.54 -7.44
CA SER A 13 11.10 6.31 -7.61
C SER A 13 9.64 6.56 -7.24
N ARG A 14 8.71 6.07 -8.08
CA ARG A 14 7.27 6.08 -7.77
C ARG A 14 7.00 5.17 -6.58
N CYS A 15 6.17 5.63 -5.66
CA CYS A 15 5.72 4.86 -4.52
C CYS A 15 4.23 5.11 -4.26
N TYR A 16 3.61 4.24 -3.46
CA TYR A 16 2.22 4.40 -3.06
C TYR A 16 2.12 4.53 -1.55
N SER A 17 1.60 5.66 -1.10
CA SER A 17 1.37 5.92 0.31
C SER A 17 -0.07 5.59 0.71
N VAL A 18 -0.22 5.02 1.90
CA VAL A 18 -1.50 4.61 2.46
C VAL A 18 -1.60 5.12 3.89
N ILE A 19 -2.70 5.79 4.23
CA ILE A 19 -2.99 6.29 5.57
C ILE A 19 -4.36 5.77 6.00
N GLY A 20 -4.49 5.30 7.23
CA GLY A 20 -5.74 4.73 7.72
C GLY A 20 -5.73 4.56 9.23
N ARG A 21 -6.79 3.95 9.76
CA ARG A 21 -6.79 3.47 11.16
C ARG A 21 -5.88 2.25 11.28
N ASP A 22 -5.21 2.12 12.42
CA ASP A 22 -4.26 1.03 12.70
C ASP A 22 -4.83 -0.36 12.43
N GLU A 23 -6.06 -0.64 12.87
CA GLU A 23 -6.74 -1.92 12.63
C GLU A 23 -6.89 -2.27 11.13
N VAL A 24 -7.14 -1.24 10.30
CA VAL A 24 -7.34 -1.39 8.86
C VAL A 24 -6.00 -1.57 8.15
N LEU A 25 -4.98 -0.83 8.61
CA LEU A 25 -3.62 -0.92 8.06
C LEU A 25 -2.96 -2.25 8.40
N ARG A 26 -3.19 -2.79 9.61
CA ARG A 26 -2.75 -4.13 9.98
C ARG A 26 -3.34 -5.18 9.05
N LYS A 27 -4.67 -5.17 8.88
CA LYS A 27 -5.34 -6.09 7.94
C LYS A 27 -4.84 -5.94 6.51
N PHE A 28 -4.62 -4.71 6.06
CA PHE A 28 -4.04 -4.42 4.75
C PHE A 28 -2.63 -5.03 4.60
N MET A 29 -1.78 -4.93 5.62
CA MET A 29 -0.46 -5.58 5.61
C MET A 29 -0.55 -7.10 5.65
N ASP A 30 -1.47 -7.66 6.42
CA ASP A 30 -1.67 -9.11 6.48
C ASP A 30 -2.07 -9.66 5.10
N ASP A 31 -2.98 -8.98 4.38
CA ASP A 31 -3.38 -9.35 3.02
C ASP A 31 -2.22 -9.21 2.01
N LEU A 32 -1.39 -8.17 2.13
CA LEU A 32 -0.20 -8.02 1.29
C LEU A 32 0.82 -9.15 1.54
N ASN A 33 1.09 -9.48 2.81
CA ASN A 33 2.02 -10.54 3.19
C ASN A 33 1.51 -11.94 2.82
N ALA A 34 0.20 -12.14 2.84
CA ALA A 34 -0.43 -13.39 2.42
C ALA A 34 -0.42 -13.56 0.88
N CYS A 35 -0.20 -12.50 0.11
CA CYS A 35 -0.23 -12.55 -1.33
C CYS A 35 1.02 -13.21 -1.92
N CYS A 36 0.85 -14.43 -2.45
CA CYS A 36 1.93 -15.18 -3.09
C CYS A 36 2.55 -14.47 -4.31
N GLU A 37 1.79 -13.63 -5.01
CA GLU A 37 2.30 -12.85 -6.16
C GLU A 37 3.32 -11.80 -5.73
N LEU A 38 3.21 -11.29 -4.51
CA LEU A 38 4.13 -10.30 -3.94
C LEU A 38 5.33 -10.96 -3.26
N LYS A 39 5.35 -12.29 -3.06
CA LYS A 39 6.48 -13.00 -2.41
C LYS A 39 7.78 -12.94 -3.21
N ASN A 40 7.68 -12.84 -4.54
CA ASN A 40 8.83 -12.69 -5.43
C ASN A 40 9.02 -11.24 -5.89
N SER A 41 8.44 -10.28 -5.17
CA SER A 41 8.61 -8.87 -5.47
C SER A 41 9.73 -8.24 -4.65
N ASP A 42 10.37 -7.22 -5.21
CA ASP A 42 11.25 -6.32 -4.46
C ASP A 42 10.46 -5.22 -3.74
N MET A 43 9.17 -5.46 -3.47
CA MET A 43 8.31 -4.51 -2.77
C MET A 43 8.75 -4.40 -1.31
N ARG A 44 9.03 -3.17 -0.89
CA ARG A 44 9.34 -2.79 0.48
C ARG A 44 8.16 -2.05 1.07
N VAL A 45 7.78 -2.47 2.28
CA VAL A 45 6.77 -1.81 3.10
C VAL A 45 7.48 -0.97 4.15
N ILE A 46 7.32 0.34 4.08
CA ILE A 46 7.92 1.30 5.02
C ILE A 46 6.79 1.88 5.87
N GLY A 47 6.66 1.40 7.11
CA GLY A 47 5.68 1.90 8.07
C GLY A 47 6.24 3.04 8.93
N GLY A 48 5.41 4.03 9.25
CA GLY A 48 5.76 5.11 10.16
C GLY A 48 4.52 5.86 10.67
N ILE A 49 4.73 6.74 11.65
CA ILE A 49 3.69 7.67 12.10
C ILE A 49 3.89 8.99 11.32
N ASP A 50 2.81 9.50 10.72
CA ASP A 50 2.83 10.79 10.02
C ASP A 50 2.88 11.96 11.02
N SER A 51 3.09 13.18 10.51
CA SER A 51 3.11 14.41 11.32
C SER A 51 1.79 14.70 12.04
N SER A 52 0.72 13.99 11.71
CA SER A 52 -0.60 14.08 12.34
C SER A 52 -0.87 12.95 13.34
N GLY A 53 0.13 12.13 13.69
CA GLY A 53 0.00 11.04 14.65
C GLY A 53 -0.71 9.80 14.10
N ARG A 54 -0.89 9.69 12.78
CA ARG A 54 -1.57 8.56 12.14
C ARG A 54 -0.56 7.61 11.54
N MET A 55 -0.86 6.32 11.54
CA MET A 55 -0.04 5.34 10.85
C MET A 55 -0.11 5.57 9.33
N LYS A 56 1.06 5.76 8.72
CA LYS A 56 1.28 5.88 7.28
C LYS A 56 2.18 4.74 6.85
N ILE A 57 1.82 4.10 5.75
CA ILE A 57 2.60 3.04 5.12
C ILE A 57 2.97 3.51 3.72
N VAL A 58 4.24 3.41 3.36
CA VAL A 58 4.75 3.67 2.02
C VAL A 58 5.17 2.35 1.40
N LEU A 59 4.63 2.05 0.23
CA LEU A 59 4.96 0.90 -0.58
C LEU A 59 5.90 1.35 -1.69
N ALA A 60 7.13 0.84 -1.69
CA ALA A 60 8.20 1.24 -2.59
C ALA A 60 8.90 0.02 -3.21
N GLY A 61 9.54 0.19 -4.36
CA GLY A 61 10.25 -0.89 -5.05
C GLY A 61 9.47 -1.46 -6.23
N GLN A 62 9.94 -2.58 -6.77
CA GLN A 62 9.31 -3.26 -7.89
C GLN A 62 8.22 -4.20 -7.36
N PHE A 63 6.96 -3.85 -7.61
CA PHE A 63 5.79 -4.53 -7.04
C PHE A 63 5.65 -5.98 -7.50
N VAL A 64 5.97 -6.28 -8.77
CA VAL A 64 6.22 -7.61 -9.41
C VAL A 64 6.82 -7.29 -10.80
N GLU A 65 7.65 -8.14 -11.40
CA GLU A 65 8.06 -7.99 -12.82
C GLU A 65 6.87 -7.87 -13.79
N ASN A 66 5.71 -8.44 -13.45
CA ASN A 66 4.56 -8.57 -14.35
C ASN A 66 3.27 -7.90 -13.85
N VAL A 67 3.31 -7.09 -12.78
CA VAL A 67 2.12 -6.37 -12.28
C VAL A 67 2.36 -4.88 -12.38
N SER A 68 1.53 -4.21 -13.18
CA SER A 68 1.59 -2.76 -13.30
C SER A 68 1.20 -2.08 -11.98
N PHE A 69 1.66 -0.84 -11.80
CA PHE A 69 1.29 -0.04 -10.63
C PHE A 69 -0.23 0.15 -10.50
N ASP A 70 -0.94 0.26 -11.63
CA ASP A 70 -2.40 0.40 -11.65
C ASP A 70 -3.10 -0.90 -11.25
N ASP A 71 -2.60 -2.06 -11.68
CA ASP A 71 -3.14 -3.36 -11.27
C ASP A 71 -2.94 -3.60 -9.78
N PHE A 72 -1.76 -3.25 -9.26
CA PHE A 72 -1.49 -3.27 -7.83
C PHE A 72 -2.51 -2.43 -7.06
N LYS A 73 -2.70 -1.17 -7.47
CA LYS A 73 -3.69 -0.26 -6.86
C LYS A 73 -5.10 -0.82 -6.94
N ASN A 74 -5.48 -1.42 -8.07
CA ASN A 74 -6.81 -1.98 -8.26
C ASN A 74 -7.07 -3.22 -7.39
N LYS A 75 -6.07 -4.09 -7.25
CA LYS A 75 -6.20 -5.36 -6.55
C LYS A 75 -6.06 -5.22 -5.04
N PHE A 76 -5.10 -4.43 -4.58
CA PHE A 76 -4.74 -4.39 -3.15
C PHE A 76 -5.23 -3.13 -2.45
N VAL A 77 -5.26 -1.98 -3.11
CA VAL A 77 -5.62 -0.70 -2.46
C VAL A 77 -7.11 -0.42 -2.56
N LYS A 78 -7.70 -0.54 -3.76
CA LYS A 78 -9.12 -0.22 -3.97
C LYS A 78 -10.09 -0.90 -2.98
N PRO A 79 -9.93 -2.20 -2.62
CA PRO A 79 -10.83 -2.86 -1.66
C PRO A 79 -10.91 -2.17 -0.30
N TYR A 80 -9.83 -1.51 0.12
CA TYR A 80 -9.71 -0.84 1.41
C TYR A 80 -10.12 0.65 1.36
N THR A 81 -10.21 1.22 0.16
CA THR A 81 -10.63 2.62 -0.08
C THR A 81 -12.14 2.80 -0.29
N ARG A 82 -12.86 1.79 -0.77
CA ARG A 82 -14.32 1.89 -0.98
C ARG A 82 -15.05 1.66 0.34
N LYS A 83 -16.00 2.54 0.69
CA LYS A 83 -17.11 2.16 1.59
C LYS A 83 -17.73 0.93 0.94
N GLN A 84 -17.75 -0.22 1.61
CA GLN A 84 -18.71 -1.24 1.26
C GLN A 84 -20.09 -0.58 1.40
N ARG A 85 -20.71 -0.18 0.29
CA ARG A 85 -22.13 0.13 0.27
C ARG A 85 -22.82 -1.20 0.49
N LYS A 86 -23.39 -1.36 1.68
CA LYS A 86 -24.40 -2.39 1.95
C LYS A 86 -25.55 -2.25 0.96
#